data_AF-W0RMR8-F1
#
_entry.id   AF-W0RMR8-F1
#
_cell.length_a   1.000
_cell.length_b   1.000
_cell.length_c   1.000
_cell.angle_alpha   90.00
_cell.angle_beta   90.00
_cell.angle_gamma   90.00
#
_symmetry.space_group_name_H-M   'P 1'
#
loop_
_entity.id
_entity.type
_entity.pdbx_description
1 polymer ?
#
loop_
_entity_poly.entity_id
_entity_poly.type
_entity_poly.pdbx_seq_one_letter_code
_entity_poly.pdbx_strand_id
1 'polypeptide(L)'
;MSIPPTDTRFAPRIVARPGPRIALVLGGGGLKGFAHIGVLRALRERGIRPVVYAGASIGALLAAAAAGGMSPAEMAWRAERLERRDLFRLNHYQMLLDRIRVSSLYAAEPLRALIDEVVPLGTFDDLPLPVLVNTVDLVRCSQVVWGLRGLSDVSVRDAVYASCALPGFFPPGAVNGRVCVDGGTTDNMPVSIAARPGGIPPVDAVIAIDVGNADLLHDESIGGQGFAQIFMRAASAMMHALQEAPLQHWNGPPMLLVRPKVSHFGWFAFGHTPELIEEGYRSTVEALRNLDELLTAEGGIWPRRPVRVRVDRERCTGCGLCAAMAPRTMGLDGTGKAFALSRELSWSPADGDFVRHCPTAAIEVDDLASRVLPILDDDSDEPVAPDGVVPPPDALRTDGAALVRRR
;
A
#
# COMPACT_ATOMS: atom_id res chain seq x y z
N MET A 1 -21.51 -41.82 23.34
CA MET A 1 -20.74 -41.23 22.22
C MET A 1 -19.88 -40.14 22.79
N SER A 2 -18.61 -40.46 23.02
CA SER A 2 -17.62 -39.61 23.67
C SER A 2 -17.05 -38.62 22.66
N ILE A 3 -17.09 -37.32 22.99
CA ILE A 3 -16.43 -36.26 22.22
C ILE A 3 -14.93 -36.55 22.20
N PRO A 4 -14.24 -36.57 21.04
CA PRO A 4 -12.82 -36.85 20.99
C PRO A 4 -12.03 -35.68 21.63
N PRO A 5 -10.88 -35.96 22.26
CA PRO A 5 -10.08 -34.93 22.91
C PRO A 5 -9.54 -33.95 21.86
N THR A 6 -9.65 -32.67 22.19
CA THR A 6 -9.14 -31.55 21.39
C THR A 6 -7.61 -31.69 21.28
N ASP A 7 -7.11 -31.85 20.06
CA ASP A 7 -5.68 -31.96 19.78
C ASP A 7 -4.97 -30.65 20.13
N THR A 8 -4.32 -30.60 21.28
CA THR A 8 -3.61 -29.41 21.81
C THR A 8 -2.24 -29.17 21.15
N ARG A 9 -1.97 -29.77 19.98
CA ARG A 9 -0.72 -29.56 19.24
C ARG A 9 -0.64 -28.23 18.49
N PHE A 10 -1.73 -27.49 18.43
CA PHE A 10 -1.81 -26.18 17.77
C PHE A 10 -1.98 -25.04 18.79
N ALA A 11 -0.85 -24.57 19.31
CA ALA A 11 -0.76 -23.21 19.81
C ALA A 11 0.49 -22.60 19.20
N PRO A 12 0.40 -21.63 18.27
CA PRO A 12 1.56 -20.81 17.96
C PRO A 12 2.11 -20.31 19.29
N ARG A 13 3.42 -20.39 19.50
CA ARG A 13 4.08 -19.82 20.68
C ARG A 13 3.95 -18.29 20.60
N ILE A 14 2.78 -17.78 20.96
CA ILE A 14 2.51 -16.37 21.17
C ILE A 14 3.23 -16.03 22.47
N VAL A 15 4.50 -15.67 22.35
CA VAL A 15 5.19 -15.00 23.46
C VAL A 15 4.39 -13.72 23.70
N ALA A 16 3.74 -13.61 24.86
CA ALA A 16 3.04 -12.40 25.26
C ALA A 16 4.05 -11.24 25.18
N ARG A 17 3.90 -10.39 24.16
CA ARG A 17 4.73 -9.20 23.99
C ARG A 17 3.99 -8.02 24.59
N PRO A 18 4.63 -7.19 25.42
CA PRO A 18 4.06 -5.92 25.83
C PRO A 18 3.95 -5.02 24.59
N GLY A 19 2.73 -4.69 24.17
CA GLY A 19 2.43 -3.82 23.03
C GLY A 19 1.23 -4.30 22.19
N PRO A 20 0.66 -3.43 21.33
CA PRO A 20 -0.45 -3.78 20.46
C PRO A 20 -0.05 -4.83 19.42
N ARG A 21 -0.94 -5.79 19.18
CA ARG A 21 -0.79 -6.85 18.18
C ARG A 21 -1.21 -6.31 16.83
N ILE A 22 -0.23 -6.04 15.97
CA ILE A 22 -0.47 -5.43 14.66
C ILE A 22 -0.37 -6.47 13.55
N ALA A 23 -1.38 -6.53 12.67
CA ALA A 23 -1.28 -7.20 11.37
C ALA A 23 -0.62 -6.28 10.34
N LEU A 24 0.33 -6.78 9.56
CA LEU A 24 0.84 -6.08 8.38
C LEU A 24 0.33 -6.75 7.11
N VAL A 25 -0.41 -6.00 6.29
CA VAL A 25 -0.99 -6.47 5.02
C VAL A 25 -0.30 -5.75 3.87
N LEU A 26 0.39 -6.51 3.01
CA LEU A 26 1.14 -6.00 1.88
C LEU A 26 0.38 -6.32 0.59
N GLY A 27 -0.12 -5.27 -0.09
CA GLY A 27 -0.88 -5.44 -1.32
C GLY A 27 -0.02 -5.83 -2.53
N GLY A 28 -0.64 -6.43 -3.55
CA GLY A 28 0.00 -6.70 -4.83
C GLY A 28 0.13 -5.44 -5.71
N GLY A 29 0.99 -5.49 -6.73
CA GLY A 29 1.18 -4.36 -7.66
C GLY A 29 2.40 -4.44 -8.58
N GLY A 30 2.91 -5.65 -8.88
CA GLY A 30 4.16 -5.82 -9.64
C GLY A 30 5.36 -5.20 -8.93
N LEU A 31 6.33 -4.65 -9.67
CA LEU A 31 7.55 -4.08 -9.09
C LEU A 31 7.31 -2.88 -8.18
N LYS A 32 6.16 -2.20 -8.27
CA LYS A 32 5.76 -1.15 -7.31
C LYS A 32 5.80 -1.63 -5.86
N GLY A 33 5.64 -2.93 -5.65
CA GLY A 33 5.76 -3.55 -4.33
C GLY A 33 7.14 -3.47 -3.70
N PHE A 34 8.19 -3.03 -4.39
CA PHE A 34 9.46 -2.68 -3.74
C PHE A 34 9.31 -1.55 -2.70
N ALA A 35 8.25 -0.73 -2.80
CA ALA A 35 7.88 0.20 -1.74
C ALA A 35 7.65 -0.49 -0.38
N HIS A 36 7.19 -1.75 -0.36
CA HIS A 36 7.01 -2.51 0.88
C HIS A 36 8.32 -2.70 1.65
N ILE A 37 9.48 -2.70 0.98
CA ILE A 37 10.79 -2.76 1.65
C ILE A 37 11.02 -1.51 2.50
N GLY A 38 10.67 -0.33 1.95
CA GLY A 38 10.70 0.93 2.68
C GLY A 38 9.71 1.00 3.83
N VAL A 39 8.52 0.42 3.65
CA VAL A 39 7.54 0.24 4.73
C VAL A 39 8.14 -0.58 5.87
N LEU A 40 8.69 -1.75 5.57
CA LEU A 40 9.29 -2.65 6.56
C LEU A 40 10.46 -1.96 7.29
N ARG A 41 11.25 -1.13 6.58
CA ARG A 41 12.30 -0.29 7.17
C ARG A 41 11.71 0.70 8.19
N ALA A 42 10.71 1.49 7.79
CA ALA A 42 10.06 2.48 8.65
C ALA A 42 9.43 1.86 9.92
N LEU A 43 8.73 0.73 9.77
CA LEU A 43 8.13 0.02 10.90
C LEU A 43 9.20 -0.48 11.87
N ARG A 44 10.30 -1.04 11.36
CA ARG A 44 11.41 -1.56 12.17
C ARG A 44 12.09 -0.44 12.97
N GLU A 45 12.34 0.70 12.36
CA GLU A 45 12.96 1.87 13.02
C GLU A 45 12.09 2.45 14.13
N ARG A 46 10.76 2.36 13.99
CA ARG A 46 9.79 2.75 15.03
C ARG A 46 9.53 1.66 16.08
N GLY A 47 10.25 0.53 16.01
CA GLY A 47 10.07 -0.58 16.94
C GLY A 47 8.75 -1.35 16.77
N ILE A 48 8.01 -1.11 15.69
CA ILE A 48 6.75 -1.79 15.38
C ILE A 48 7.06 -3.15 14.80
N ARG A 49 6.60 -4.20 15.48
CA ARG A 49 6.83 -5.59 15.09
C ARG A 49 5.49 -6.27 14.81
N PRO A 50 5.12 -6.49 13.54
CA PRO A 50 3.91 -7.21 13.20
C PRO A 50 3.89 -8.60 13.85
N VAL A 51 2.71 -9.04 14.28
CA VAL A 51 2.49 -10.39 14.82
C VAL A 51 1.94 -11.36 13.78
N VAL A 52 1.47 -10.83 12.65
CA VAL A 52 1.01 -11.57 11.49
C VAL A 52 1.33 -10.75 10.24
N TYR A 53 1.76 -11.43 9.19
CA TYR A 53 1.92 -10.86 7.86
C TYR A 53 0.87 -11.44 6.93
N ALA A 54 0.37 -10.64 6.01
CA ALA A 54 -0.51 -11.10 4.94
C ALA A 54 -0.14 -10.42 3.63
N GLY A 55 -0.32 -11.09 2.50
CA GLY A 55 -0.12 -10.44 1.22
C GLY A 55 -0.61 -11.20 0.00
N ALA A 56 -0.60 -10.49 -1.13
CA ALA A 56 -0.87 -11.02 -2.46
C ALA A 56 0.27 -10.62 -3.40
N SER A 57 0.63 -11.49 -4.35
CA SER A 57 1.68 -11.23 -5.33
C SER A 57 3.01 -10.85 -4.68
N ILE A 58 3.68 -9.80 -5.15
CA ILE A 58 4.91 -9.28 -4.51
C ILE A 58 4.74 -9.00 -3.00
N GLY A 59 3.53 -8.66 -2.54
CA GLY A 59 3.24 -8.48 -1.12
C GLY A 59 3.35 -9.79 -0.35
N ALA A 60 2.92 -10.92 -0.93
CA ALA A 60 3.10 -12.25 -0.35
C ALA A 60 4.57 -12.65 -0.27
N LEU A 61 5.34 -12.36 -1.32
CA LEU A 61 6.79 -12.60 -1.36
C LEU A 61 7.51 -11.87 -0.22
N LEU A 62 7.28 -10.56 -0.08
CA LEU A 62 7.93 -9.76 0.95
C LEU A 62 7.39 -10.04 2.35
N ALA A 63 6.12 -10.41 2.49
CA ALA A 63 5.54 -10.89 3.74
C ALA A 63 6.24 -12.17 4.24
N ALA A 64 6.38 -13.17 3.36
CA ALA A 64 7.05 -14.42 3.70
C ALA A 64 8.54 -14.25 3.99
N ALA A 65 9.23 -13.39 3.24
CA ALA A 65 10.63 -13.04 3.48
C ALA A 65 10.83 -12.34 4.84
N ALA A 66 9.99 -11.35 5.16
CA ALA A 66 10.04 -10.61 6.42
C ALA A 66 9.75 -11.53 7.61
N ALA A 67 8.70 -12.35 7.50
CA ALA A 67 8.37 -13.35 8.52
C ALA A 67 9.48 -14.40 8.67
N GLY A 68 10.15 -14.79 7.58
CA GLY A 68 11.34 -15.66 7.60
C GLY A 68 12.59 -15.03 8.23
N GLY A 69 12.55 -13.75 8.59
CA GLY A 69 13.63 -13.05 9.28
C GLY A 69 14.59 -12.26 8.38
N MET A 70 14.33 -12.20 7.07
CA MET A 70 15.12 -11.38 6.15
C MET A 70 14.99 -9.89 6.52
N SER A 71 16.11 -9.17 6.55
CA SER A 71 16.11 -7.75 6.91
C SER A 71 15.68 -6.86 5.74
N PRO A 72 15.07 -5.68 5.99
CA PRO A 72 14.77 -4.72 4.91
C PRO A 72 16.02 -4.28 4.13
N ALA A 73 17.17 -4.19 4.79
CA ALA A 73 18.44 -3.86 4.15
C ALA A 73 18.90 -4.97 3.17
N GLU A 74 18.73 -6.23 3.56
CA GLU A 74 19.01 -7.36 2.66
C GLU A 74 18.03 -7.40 1.48
N MET A 75 16.74 -7.18 1.74
CA MET A 75 15.73 -7.09 0.68
C MET A 75 16.05 -5.98 -0.32
N ALA A 76 16.45 -4.79 0.16
CA ALA A 76 16.85 -3.67 -0.68
C ALA A 76 18.07 -4.03 -1.54
N TRP A 77 19.12 -4.60 -0.91
CA TRP A 77 20.33 -5.02 -1.60
C TRP A 77 20.05 -6.02 -2.73
N ARG A 78 19.12 -6.97 -2.52
CA ARG A 78 18.68 -7.93 -3.54
C ARG A 78 17.86 -7.25 -4.64
N ALA A 79 16.88 -6.42 -4.25
CA ALA A 79 15.99 -5.73 -5.19
C ALA A 79 16.72 -4.78 -6.14
N GLU A 80 17.77 -4.10 -5.66
CA GLU A 80 18.61 -3.20 -6.48
C GLU A 80 19.43 -3.94 -7.55
N ARG A 81 19.68 -5.24 -7.36
CA ARG A 81 20.44 -6.08 -8.30
C ARG A 81 19.54 -6.85 -9.27
N LEU A 82 18.23 -6.76 -9.10
CA LEU A 82 17.27 -7.50 -9.91
C LEU A 82 17.05 -6.78 -11.24
N GLU A 83 17.44 -7.41 -12.34
CA GLU A 83 17.18 -6.89 -13.68
C GLU A 83 15.97 -7.58 -14.33
N ARG A 84 15.43 -6.96 -15.39
CA ARG A 84 14.32 -7.53 -16.16
C ARG A 84 14.62 -8.95 -16.66
N ARG A 85 15.86 -9.19 -17.09
CA ARG A 85 16.28 -10.48 -17.66
C ARG A 85 16.24 -11.63 -16.64
N ASP A 86 16.31 -11.31 -15.35
CA ASP A 86 16.37 -12.28 -14.26
C ASP A 86 14.98 -12.82 -13.90
N LEU A 87 13.92 -12.07 -14.23
CA LEU A 87 12.53 -12.47 -13.98
C LEU A 87 11.77 -12.84 -15.25
N PHE A 88 11.96 -12.08 -16.33
CA PHE A 88 11.10 -12.11 -17.50
C PHE A 88 11.79 -12.79 -18.68
N ARG A 89 12.08 -14.09 -18.52
CA ARG A 89 12.56 -14.93 -19.61
C ARG A 89 11.38 -15.40 -20.45
N LEU A 90 11.33 -14.95 -21.70
CA LEU A 90 10.29 -15.34 -22.64
C LEU A 90 10.31 -16.85 -22.88
N ASN A 91 9.12 -17.45 -22.90
CA ASN A 91 8.94 -18.86 -23.19
C ASN A 91 8.88 -19.10 -24.71
N HIS A 92 9.97 -18.72 -25.41
CA HIS A 92 10.03 -18.71 -26.88
C HIS A 92 9.67 -20.06 -27.51
N TYR A 93 10.00 -21.17 -26.86
CA TYR A 93 9.72 -22.52 -27.36
C TYR A 93 8.23 -22.86 -27.34
N GLN A 94 7.50 -22.59 -26.24
CA GLN A 94 6.05 -22.78 -26.23
C GLN A 94 5.32 -21.74 -27.09
N MET A 95 5.80 -20.49 -27.12
CA MET A 95 5.21 -19.45 -27.99
C MET A 95 5.27 -19.81 -29.48
N LEU A 96 6.37 -20.43 -29.90
CA LEU A 96 6.54 -20.88 -31.28
C LEU A 96 5.65 -22.08 -31.63
N LEU A 97 5.47 -23.01 -30.68
CA LEU A 97 4.72 -24.26 -30.88
C LEU A 97 3.20 -24.09 -30.71
N ASP A 98 2.76 -23.35 -29.69
CA ASP A 98 1.37 -23.32 -29.25
C ASP A 98 0.61 -22.03 -29.65
N ARG A 99 1.31 -20.99 -30.13
CA ARG A 99 0.74 -19.70 -30.59
C ARG A 99 -0.27 -19.10 -29.60
N ILE A 100 -1.57 -19.17 -29.91
CA ILE A 100 -2.67 -18.62 -29.07
C ILE A 100 -2.98 -19.54 -27.87
N ARG A 101 -2.52 -20.79 -27.87
CA ARG A 101 -2.75 -21.78 -26.81
C ARG A 101 -1.69 -21.75 -25.70
N VAL A 102 -0.76 -20.80 -25.76
CA VAL A 102 0.28 -20.65 -24.75
C VAL A 102 -0.35 -20.27 -23.41
N SER A 103 0.00 -20.99 -22.36
CA SER A 103 -0.53 -20.73 -21.01
C SER A 103 0.06 -19.47 -20.36
N SER A 104 1.23 -19.01 -20.80
CA SER A 104 1.95 -17.85 -20.24
C SER A 104 3.07 -17.32 -21.12
N LEU A 105 3.32 -16.00 -21.06
CA LEU A 105 4.38 -15.33 -21.83
C LEU A 105 5.81 -15.64 -21.31
N TYR A 106 5.96 -15.82 -20.01
CA TYR A 106 7.24 -16.01 -19.33
C TYR A 106 7.35 -17.39 -18.72
N ALA A 107 8.59 -17.87 -18.59
CA ALA A 107 8.89 -19.14 -17.97
C ALA A 107 8.71 -19.08 -16.44
N ALA A 108 8.42 -20.22 -15.78
CA ALA A 108 8.21 -20.28 -14.33
C ALA A 108 9.53 -20.20 -13.55
N GLU A 109 10.59 -20.77 -14.13
CA GLU A 109 11.87 -21.05 -13.47
C GLU A 109 12.55 -19.81 -12.90
N PRO A 110 12.59 -18.64 -13.58
CA PRO A 110 13.26 -17.46 -13.02
C PRO A 110 12.53 -16.90 -11.79
N LEU A 111 11.19 -16.87 -11.82
CA LEU A 111 10.39 -16.47 -10.67
C LEU A 111 10.51 -17.47 -9.52
N ARG A 112 10.55 -18.78 -9.82
CA ARG A 112 10.81 -19.83 -8.83
C ARG A 112 12.16 -19.67 -8.16
N ALA A 113 13.22 -19.41 -8.93
CA ALA A 113 14.56 -19.19 -8.41
C ALA A 113 14.61 -17.99 -7.45
N LEU A 114 13.99 -16.85 -7.83
CA LEU A 114 13.88 -15.69 -6.93
C LEU A 114 13.18 -16.05 -5.61
N ILE A 115 12.08 -16.79 -5.70
CA ILE A 115 11.32 -17.23 -4.51
C ILE A 115 12.16 -18.17 -3.66
N ASP A 116 12.92 -19.08 -4.27
CA ASP A 116 13.79 -20.01 -3.55
C ASP A 116 14.94 -19.32 -2.81
N GLU A 117 15.39 -18.16 -3.28
CA GLU A 117 16.40 -17.35 -2.62
C GLU A 117 15.88 -16.50 -1.46
N VAL A 118 14.60 -16.09 -1.55
CA VAL A 118 14.03 -15.06 -0.67
C VAL A 118 13.08 -15.63 0.38
N VAL A 119 12.36 -16.70 0.05
CA VAL A 119 11.34 -17.32 0.89
C VAL A 119 11.94 -18.54 1.63
N PRO A 120 11.73 -18.67 2.94
CA PRO A 120 12.21 -19.82 3.70
C PRO A 120 11.66 -21.15 3.15
N LEU A 121 12.41 -22.23 3.34
CA LEU A 121 11.96 -23.59 3.09
C LEU A 121 10.94 -24.03 4.16
N GLY A 122 10.04 -24.93 3.80
CA GLY A 122 9.08 -25.53 4.72
C GLY A 122 7.63 -25.13 4.47
N THR A 123 6.81 -25.41 5.46
CA THR A 123 5.37 -25.13 5.51
C THR A 123 5.08 -23.84 6.27
N PHE A 124 3.83 -23.40 6.27
CA PHE A 124 3.44 -22.20 7.03
C PHE A 124 3.61 -22.40 8.54
N ASP A 125 3.52 -23.65 9.02
CA ASP A 125 3.69 -23.99 10.44
C ASP A 125 5.17 -23.94 10.89
N ASP A 126 6.11 -23.97 9.94
CA ASP A 126 7.55 -23.85 10.20
C ASP A 126 8.02 -22.39 10.35
N LEU A 127 7.18 -21.42 9.98
CA LEU A 127 7.53 -20.00 10.02
C LEU A 127 7.52 -19.48 11.46
N PRO A 128 8.46 -18.59 11.84
CA PRO A 128 8.50 -18.05 13.20
C PRO A 128 7.38 -17.05 13.49
N LEU A 129 6.73 -16.51 12.45
CA LEU A 129 5.56 -15.65 12.52
C LEU A 129 4.50 -16.12 11.52
N PRO A 130 3.20 -16.07 11.87
CA PRO A 130 2.12 -16.36 10.95
C PRO A 130 2.18 -15.53 9.67
N VAL A 131 2.04 -16.18 8.52
CA VAL A 131 1.96 -15.56 7.20
C VAL A 131 0.71 -16.03 6.49
N LEU A 132 -0.02 -15.11 5.87
CA LEU A 132 -1.17 -15.40 5.02
C LEU A 132 -0.84 -15.05 3.56
N VAL A 133 -1.01 -16.01 2.66
CA VAL A 133 -0.74 -15.82 1.23
C VAL A 133 -2.01 -16.02 0.43
N ASN A 134 -2.46 -14.95 -0.24
CA ASN A 134 -3.66 -15.00 -1.06
C ASN A 134 -3.39 -15.54 -2.47
N THR A 135 -4.25 -16.43 -2.95
CA THR A 135 -4.23 -17.01 -4.30
C THR A 135 -5.65 -17.23 -4.82
N VAL A 136 -5.79 -17.54 -6.10
CA VAL A 136 -7.09 -17.96 -6.68
C VAL A 136 -6.98 -19.34 -7.29
N ASP A 137 -7.81 -20.26 -6.82
CA ASP A 137 -7.99 -21.59 -7.42
C ASP A 137 -8.79 -21.46 -8.73
N LEU A 138 -8.15 -21.75 -9.86
CA LEU A 138 -8.76 -21.64 -11.20
C LEU A 138 -9.81 -22.71 -11.48
N VAL A 139 -9.76 -23.86 -10.80
CA VAL A 139 -10.74 -24.93 -11.01
C VAL A 139 -12.07 -24.55 -10.36
N ARG A 140 -12.00 -23.91 -9.19
CA ARG A 140 -13.17 -23.47 -8.43
C ARG A 140 -13.55 -22.01 -8.66
N CYS A 141 -12.69 -21.24 -9.33
CA CYS A 141 -12.79 -19.79 -9.48
C CYS A 141 -12.99 -19.09 -8.12
N SER A 142 -12.22 -19.51 -7.11
CA SER A 142 -12.41 -19.08 -5.73
C SER A 142 -11.12 -18.69 -5.06
N GLN A 143 -11.19 -17.68 -4.19
CA GLN A 143 -10.09 -17.28 -3.32
C GLN A 143 -9.64 -18.44 -2.41
N VAL A 144 -8.33 -18.61 -2.26
CA VAL A 144 -7.72 -19.52 -1.27
C VAL A 144 -6.59 -18.76 -0.57
N VAL A 145 -6.67 -18.69 0.76
CA VAL A 145 -5.64 -18.05 1.58
C VAL A 145 -4.88 -19.10 2.39
N TRP A 146 -3.63 -19.32 1.98
CA TRP A 146 -2.71 -20.26 2.62
C TRP A 146 -2.18 -19.68 3.93
N GLY A 147 -1.87 -20.56 4.89
CA GLY A 147 -1.48 -20.18 6.25
C GLY A 147 -2.65 -20.01 7.22
N LEU A 148 -3.90 -20.03 6.73
CA LEU A 148 -5.06 -20.21 7.59
C LEU A 148 -5.10 -21.62 8.16
N ARG A 149 -5.83 -21.79 9.27
CA ARG A 149 -6.06 -23.10 9.90
C ARG A 149 -6.60 -24.11 8.87
N GLY A 150 -5.91 -25.25 8.76
CA GLY A 150 -6.23 -26.31 7.80
C GLY A 150 -5.67 -26.08 6.38
N LEU A 151 -4.99 -24.97 6.15
CA LEU A 151 -4.31 -24.58 4.90
C LEU A 151 -2.84 -24.20 5.15
N SER A 152 -2.26 -24.67 6.26
CA SER A 152 -0.89 -24.33 6.70
C SER A 152 0.15 -25.39 6.33
N ASP A 153 -0.24 -26.67 6.27
CA ASP A 153 0.61 -27.80 5.88
C ASP A 153 0.81 -27.88 4.36
N VAL A 154 1.36 -26.81 3.80
CA VAL A 154 1.69 -26.67 2.38
C VAL A 154 2.97 -25.85 2.23
N SER A 155 3.72 -26.09 1.16
CA SER A 155 4.94 -25.35 0.84
C SER A 155 4.68 -23.85 0.72
N VAL A 156 5.38 -23.04 1.54
CA VAL A 156 5.28 -21.57 1.50
C VAL A 156 5.73 -21.05 0.14
N ARG A 157 6.79 -21.65 -0.42
CA ARG A 157 7.33 -21.26 -1.74
C ARG A 157 6.35 -21.53 -2.88
N ASP A 158 5.60 -22.63 -2.82
CA ASP A 158 4.56 -22.93 -3.80
C ASP A 158 3.39 -21.95 -3.72
N ALA A 159 2.94 -21.66 -2.49
CA ALA A 159 1.89 -20.68 -2.26
C ALA A 159 2.31 -19.27 -2.73
N VAL A 160 3.54 -18.84 -2.40
CA VAL A 160 4.07 -17.53 -2.85
C VAL A 160 4.21 -17.50 -4.37
N TYR A 161 4.72 -18.55 -5.00
CA TYR A 161 4.79 -18.61 -6.47
C TYR A 161 3.42 -18.48 -7.10
N ALA A 162 2.44 -19.26 -6.64
CA ALA A 162 1.08 -19.17 -7.13
C ALA A 162 0.50 -17.76 -6.93
N SER A 163 0.80 -17.12 -5.80
CA SER A 163 0.37 -15.74 -5.51
C SER A 163 1.03 -14.72 -6.44
N CYS A 164 2.23 -14.95 -6.95
CA CYS A 164 2.92 -14.09 -7.91
C CYS A 164 2.62 -14.44 -9.39
N ALA A 165 1.94 -15.56 -9.65
CA ALA A 165 1.70 -16.07 -11.00
C ALA A 165 0.55 -15.32 -11.68
N LEU A 166 0.84 -14.11 -12.18
CA LEU A 166 -0.13 -13.28 -12.88
C LEU A 166 -0.66 -14.00 -14.15
N PRO A 167 -1.99 -14.15 -14.33
CA PRO A 167 -2.56 -14.84 -15.48
C PRO A 167 -2.09 -14.28 -16.83
N GLY A 168 -1.70 -15.18 -17.74
CA GLY A 168 -1.14 -14.84 -19.05
C GLY A 168 0.33 -14.43 -19.03
N PHE A 169 0.88 -14.04 -17.88
CA PHE A 169 2.30 -13.68 -17.73
C PHE A 169 3.13 -14.86 -17.26
N PHE A 170 2.70 -15.56 -16.21
CA PHE A 170 3.39 -16.72 -15.65
C PHE A 170 2.48 -17.96 -15.63
N PRO A 171 3.04 -19.18 -15.70
CA PRO A 171 2.26 -20.40 -15.56
C PRO A 171 1.56 -20.47 -14.21
N PRO A 172 0.31 -20.96 -14.13
CA PRO A 172 -0.35 -21.21 -12.86
C PRO A 172 0.50 -22.10 -11.93
N GLY A 173 0.50 -21.77 -10.64
CA GLY A 173 1.18 -22.56 -9.61
C GLY A 173 0.36 -23.76 -9.16
N ALA A 174 1.03 -24.84 -8.79
CA ALA A 174 0.39 -25.99 -8.14
C ALA A 174 0.59 -25.90 -6.62
N VAL A 175 -0.49 -25.87 -5.86
CA VAL A 175 -0.44 -25.82 -4.38
C VAL A 175 -1.43 -26.83 -3.82
N ASN A 176 -0.92 -27.86 -3.13
CA ASN A 176 -1.73 -28.93 -2.54
C ASN A 176 -2.78 -29.53 -3.52
N GLY A 177 -2.34 -29.86 -4.73
CA GLY A 177 -3.19 -30.41 -5.79
C GLY A 177 -4.14 -29.42 -6.48
N ARG A 178 -4.10 -28.13 -6.12
CA ARG A 178 -4.88 -27.06 -6.76
C ARG A 178 -4.06 -26.33 -7.82
N VAL A 179 -4.74 -25.82 -8.84
CA VAL A 179 -4.16 -24.96 -9.87
C VAL A 179 -4.50 -23.52 -9.51
N CYS A 180 -3.50 -22.76 -9.08
CA CYS A 180 -3.66 -21.45 -8.48
C CYS A 180 -2.94 -20.35 -9.28
N VAL A 181 -3.49 -19.14 -9.26
CA VAL A 181 -2.90 -17.93 -9.84
C VAL A 181 -2.88 -16.78 -8.84
N ASP A 182 -2.36 -15.63 -9.28
CA ASP A 182 -2.18 -14.43 -8.49
C ASP A 182 -3.47 -14.03 -7.74
N GLY A 183 -3.33 -13.87 -6.42
CA GLY A 183 -4.42 -13.52 -5.51
C GLY A 183 -5.05 -12.15 -5.78
N GLY A 184 -4.29 -11.24 -6.41
CA GLY A 184 -4.75 -9.91 -6.78
C GLY A 184 -5.93 -9.92 -7.75
N THR A 185 -6.21 -11.04 -8.41
CA THR A 185 -7.40 -11.22 -9.24
C THR A 185 -8.72 -11.23 -8.46
N THR A 186 -8.68 -11.48 -7.15
CA THR A 186 -9.88 -11.45 -6.28
C THR A 186 -9.73 -10.48 -5.11
N ASP A 187 -8.56 -10.45 -4.48
CA ASP A 187 -8.29 -9.66 -3.29
C ASP A 187 -6.80 -9.29 -3.27
N ASN A 188 -6.52 -8.06 -3.70
CA ASN A 188 -5.14 -7.58 -3.86
C ASN A 188 -4.51 -7.16 -2.54
N MET A 189 -5.28 -7.05 -1.45
CA MET A 189 -4.78 -6.69 -0.12
C MET A 189 -5.74 -7.29 0.93
N PRO A 190 -5.46 -8.52 1.40
CA PRO A 190 -6.41 -9.33 2.17
C PRO A 190 -6.64 -8.86 3.62
N VAL A 191 -7.05 -7.59 3.79
CA VAL A 191 -7.25 -6.91 5.08
C VAL A 191 -8.35 -7.56 5.91
N SER A 192 -9.46 -7.93 5.27
CA SER A 192 -10.61 -8.55 5.95
C SER A 192 -10.26 -9.90 6.55
N ILE A 193 -9.34 -10.63 5.91
CA ILE A 193 -8.89 -11.95 6.38
C ILE A 193 -7.83 -11.77 7.46
N ALA A 194 -6.90 -10.84 7.28
CA ALA A 194 -5.86 -10.51 8.26
C ALA A 194 -6.40 -9.88 9.56
N ALA A 195 -7.61 -9.32 9.54
CA ALA A 195 -8.27 -8.75 10.72
C ALA A 195 -9.17 -9.73 11.49
N ARG A 196 -9.49 -10.91 10.95
CA ARG A 196 -10.51 -11.79 11.52
C ARG A 196 -9.95 -12.76 12.56
N PRO A 197 -10.56 -12.84 13.76
CA PRO A 197 -10.30 -13.92 14.70
C PRO A 197 -10.90 -15.22 14.15
N GLY A 198 -10.08 -16.26 13.95
CA GLY A 198 -10.57 -17.56 13.46
C GLY A 198 -9.52 -18.48 12.85
N GLY A 199 -8.37 -17.93 12.43
CA GLY A 199 -7.23 -18.71 11.93
C GLY A 199 -5.86 -18.09 12.23
N ILE A 200 -5.84 -16.92 12.86
CA ILE A 200 -4.64 -16.14 13.21
C ILE A 200 -4.81 -15.55 14.62
N PRO A 201 -3.71 -15.14 15.29
CA PRO A 201 -3.80 -14.42 16.56
C PRO A 201 -4.72 -13.19 16.43
N PRO A 202 -5.54 -12.86 17.44
CA PRO A 202 -6.31 -11.62 17.40
C PRO A 202 -5.37 -10.43 17.29
N VAL A 203 -5.77 -9.43 16.51
CA VAL A 203 -5.00 -8.21 16.27
C VAL A 203 -5.78 -7.01 16.78
N ASP A 204 -5.04 -6.06 17.34
CA ASP A 204 -5.58 -4.83 17.92
C ASP A 204 -5.62 -3.72 16.87
N ALA A 205 -4.80 -3.83 15.81
CA ALA A 205 -4.77 -2.90 14.68
C ALA A 205 -4.25 -3.58 13.40
N VAL A 206 -4.56 -2.97 12.26
CA VAL A 206 -4.05 -3.38 10.93
C VAL A 206 -3.23 -2.24 10.32
N ILE A 207 -2.08 -2.56 9.75
CA ILE A 207 -1.35 -1.67 8.84
C ILE A 207 -1.46 -2.29 7.44
N ALA A 208 -2.11 -1.60 6.52
CA ALA A 208 -2.39 -2.07 5.18
C ALA A 208 -1.68 -1.19 4.15
N ILE A 209 -0.93 -1.80 3.23
CA ILE A 209 -0.13 -1.10 2.24
C ILE A 209 -0.67 -1.36 0.84
N ASP A 210 -1.17 -0.30 0.20
CA ASP A 210 -1.70 -0.34 -1.15
C ASP A 210 -0.73 0.36 -2.12
N VAL A 211 0.07 -0.46 -2.81
CA VAL A 211 0.96 -0.06 -3.92
C VAL A 211 0.29 -0.27 -5.29
N GLY A 212 -0.88 -0.90 -5.28
CA GLY A 212 -1.51 -1.48 -6.45
C GLY A 212 -2.18 -0.42 -7.29
N ASN A 213 -3.07 0.37 -6.70
CA ASN A 213 -4.09 1.04 -7.51
C ASN A 213 -4.60 2.41 -7.01
N ALA A 214 -4.07 2.94 -5.91
CA ALA A 214 -4.56 4.17 -5.28
C ALA A 214 -4.81 5.37 -6.23
N ASP A 215 -4.00 5.54 -7.27
CA ASP A 215 -4.05 6.70 -8.17
C ASP A 215 -3.89 6.29 -9.65
N LEU A 216 -4.92 5.68 -10.25
CA LEU A 216 -4.90 5.42 -11.70
C LEU A 216 -4.90 6.73 -12.49
N LEU A 217 -3.70 7.23 -12.83
CA LEU A 217 -3.52 8.46 -13.58
C LEU A 217 -4.22 8.40 -14.95
N HIS A 218 -4.75 9.53 -15.39
CA HIS A 218 -5.31 9.67 -16.75
C HIS A 218 -4.19 9.47 -17.78
N ASP A 219 -4.42 8.59 -18.74
CA ASP A 219 -3.45 8.28 -19.81
C ASP A 219 -4.21 8.16 -21.14
N GLU A 220 -4.16 9.23 -21.94
CA GLU A 220 -4.82 9.30 -23.25
C GLU A 220 -4.11 8.45 -24.30
N SER A 221 -2.85 8.08 -24.06
CA SER A 221 -2.06 7.32 -25.01
C SER A 221 -2.36 5.81 -24.97
N ILE A 222 -3.08 5.34 -23.95
CA ILE A 222 -3.29 3.91 -23.67
C ILE A 222 -3.91 3.15 -24.86
N GLY A 223 -4.79 3.80 -25.64
CA GLY A 223 -5.44 3.19 -26.80
C GLY A 223 -4.47 2.81 -27.93
N GLY A 224 -3.29 3.44 -27.98
CA GLY A 224 -2.22 3.11 -28.90
C GLY A 224 -1.15 2.17 -28.32
N GLN A 225 -1.25 1.83 -27.03
CA GLN A 225 -0.29 0.93 -26.39
C GLN A 225 -0.65 -0.53 -26.70
N GLY A 226 0.35 -1.39 -26.92
CA GLY A 226 0.12 -2.78 -27.32
C GLY A 226 -0.72 -3.59 -26.32
N PHE A 227 -1.19 -4.77 -26.75
CA PHE A 227 -2.10 -5.65 -25.98
C PHE A 227 -1.77 -5.77 -24.49
N ALA A 228 -0.49 -5.99 -24.15
CA ALA A 228 -0.06 -6.16 -22.76
C ALA A 228 -0.36 -4.93 -21.90
N GLN A 229 -0.16 -3.71 -22.41
CA GLN A 229 -0.42 -2.48 -21.64
C GLN A 229 -1.92 -2.23 -21.46
N ILE A 230 -2.72 -2.45 -22.52
CA ILE A 230 -4.19 -2.37 -22.44
C ILE A 230 -4.72 -3.37 -21.41
N PHE A 231 -4.24 -4.62 -21.47
CA PHE A 231 -4.62 -5.66 -20.52
C PHE A 231 -4.24 -5.28 -19.08
N MET A 232 -3.02 -4.81 -18.85
CA MET A 232 -2.55 -4.40 -17.52
C MET A 232 -3.34 -3.19 -16.98
N ARG A 233 -3.72 -2.24 -17.84
CA ARG A 233 -4.56 -1.11 -17.46
C ARG A 233 -5.96 -1.58 -17.04
N ALA A 234 -6.57 -2.46 -17.83
CA ALA A 234 -7.87 -3.06 -17.49
C ALA A 234 -7.80 -3.87 -16.20
N ALA A 235 -6.75 -4.68 -16.02
CA ALA A 235 -6.51 -5.42 -14.78
C ALA A 235 -6.38 -4.49 -13.58
N SER A 236 -5.62 -3.40 -13.68
CA SER A 236 -5.46 -2.42 -12.60
C SER A 236 -6.81 -1.77 -12.23
N ALA A 237 -7.65 -1.44 -13.23
CA ALA A 237 -8.99 -0.90 -12.98
C ALA A 237 -9.92 -1.90 -12.26
N MET A 238 -9.90 -3.17 -12.66
CA MET A 238 -10.67 -4.23 -12.00
C MET A 238 -10.19 -4.46 -10.56
N MET A 239 -8.87 -4.55 -10.35
CA MET A 239 -8.28 -4.73 -9.03
C MET A 239 -8.59 -3.55 -8.11
N HIS A 240 -8.57 -2.31 -8.62
CA HIS A 240 -9.01 -1.14 -7.87
C HIS A 240 -10.47 -1.27 -7.41
N ALA A 241 -11.37 -1.60 -8.33
CA ALA A 241 -12.80 -1.72 -8.02
C ALA A 241 -13.07 -2.83 -6.98
N LEU A 242 -12.37 -3.96 -7.08
CA LEU A 242 -12.47 -5.05 -6.10
C LEU A 242 -11.95 -4.64 -4.70
N GLN A 243 -10.88 -3.85 -4.67
CA GLN A 243 -10.26 -3.36 -3.44
C GLN A 243 -11.10 -2.32 -2.71
N GLU A 244 -11.84 -1.48 -3.44
CA GLU A 244 -12.65 -0.41 -2.83
C GLU A 244 -13.78 -0.96 -1.97
N ALA A 245 -14.39 -2.10 -2.35
CA ALA A 245 -15.50 -2.69 -1.61
C ALA A 245 -15.18 -3.02 -0.13
N PRO A 246 -14.11 -3.77 0.21
CA PRO A 246 -13.76 -4.03 1.61
C PRO A 246 -13.31 -2.78 2.37
N LEU A 247 -12.75 -1.78 1.69
CA LEU A 247 -12.34 -0.52 2.33
C LEU A 247 -13.55 0.35 2.71
N GLN A 248 -14.52 0.49 1.81
CA GLN A 248 -15.74 1.28 2.06
C GLN A 248 -16.65 0.66 3.14
N HIS A 249 -16.57 -0.66 3.33
CA HIS A 249 -17.37 -1.41 4.30
C HIS A 249 -16.53 -1.91 5.49
N TRP A 250 -15.37 -1.31 5.72
CA TRP A 250 -14.47 -1.74 6.80
C TRP A 250 -15.15 -1.65 8.17
N ASN A 251 -15.19 -2.79 8.86
CA ASN A 251 -15.75 -2.93 10.21
C ASN A 251 -14.82 -3.71 11.15
N GLY A 252 -13.55 -3.87 10.75
CA GLY A 252 -12.51 -4.51 11.55
C GLY A 252 -11.87 -3.55 12.57
N PRO A 253 -10.77 -4.00 13.21
CA PRO A 253 -9.94 -3.15 14.07
C PRO A 253 -9.48 -1.87 13.34
N PRO A 254 -9.04 -0.84 14.09
CA PRO A 254 -8.53 0.38 13.47
C PRO A 254 -7.39 0.06 12.50
N MET A 255 -7.47 0.62 11.29
CA MET A 255 -6.57 0.33 10.18
C MET A 255 -5.81 1.57 9.72
N LEU A 256 -4.48 1.48 9.67
CA LEU A 256 -3.62 2.44 9.00
C LEU A 256 -3.50 2.05 7.54
N LEU A 257 -4.13 2.79 6.64
CA LEU A 257 -4.00 2.57 5.21
C LEU A 257 -2.89 3.47 4.65
N VAL A 258 -1.80 2.87 4.20
CA VAL A 258 -0.69 3.58 3.56
C VAL A 258 -0.76 3.36 2.06
N ARG A 259 -0.80 4.45 1.29
CA ARG A 259 -0.79 4.45 -0.17
C ARG A 259 0.50 5.15 -0.66
N PRO A 260 1.62 4.43 -0.84
CA PRO A 260 2.85 5.01 -1.37
C PRO A 260 2.62 5.66 -2.74
N LYS A 261 3.27 6.79 -3.01
CA LYS A 261 3.09 7.58 -4.25
C LYS A 261 3.83 6.96 -5.44
N VAL A 262 3.48 5.72 -5.80
CA VAL A 262 4.19 4.90 -6.81
C VAL A 262 3.35 4.61 -8.05
N SER A 263 2.19 5.27 -8.19
CA SER A 263 1.23 5.05 -9.27
C SER A 263 1.72 5.43 -10.67
N HIS A 264 2.67 6.36 -10.75
CA HIS A 264 3.29 6.80 -12.00
C HIS A 264 4.28 5.76 -12.56
N PHE A 265 4.64 4.74 -11.80
CA PHE A 265 5.46 3.63 -12.27
C PHE A 265 4.62 2.51 -12.87
N GLY A 266 5.09 1.96 -13.99
CA GLY A 266 4.54 0.73 -14.55
C GLY A 266 4.83 -0.49 -13.67
N TRP A 267 4.04 -1.55 -13.84
CA TRP A 267 4.21 -2.82 -13.11
C TRP A 267 5.57 -3.49 -13.33
N PHE A 268 6.26 -3.13 -14.42
CA PHE A 268 7.58 -3.66 -14.82
C PHE A 268 8.64 -2.55 -14.93
N ALA A 269 8.51 -1.50 -14.10
CA ALA A 269 9.42 -0.37 -14.03
C ALA A 269 10.74 -0.70 -13.30
N PHE A 270 11.58 -1.51 -13.93
CA PHE A 270 12.96 -1.74 -13.48
C PHE A 270 13.77 -0.44 -13.52
N GLY A 271 14.76 -0.30 -12.63
CA GLY A 271 15.65 0.88 -12.56
C GLY A 271 15.17 1.98 -11.61
N HIS A 272 13.95 1.90 -11.09
CA HIS A 272 13.40 2.83 -10.09
C HIS A 272 13.36 2.25 -8.68
N THR A 273 14.08 1.14 -8.43
CA THR A 273 14.06 0.45 -7.14
C THR A 273 14.36 1.36 -5.93
N PRO A 274 15.42 2.19 -5.94
CA PRO A 274 15.70 3.07 -4.80
C PRO A 274 14.58 4.08 -4.52
N GLU A 275 13.98 4.62 -5.58
CA GLU A 275 12.88 5.59 -5.49
C GLU A 275 11.60 4.94 -4.94
N LEU A 276 11.25 3.75 -5.43
CA LEU A 276 10.12 2.97 -4.92
C LEU A 276 10.27 2.67 -3.42
N ILE A 277 11.46 2.22 -3.01
CA ILE A 277 11.78 1.95 -1.60
C ILE A 277 11.62 3.22 -0.76
N GLU A 278 12.16 4.34 -1.23
CA GLU A 278 12.10 5.60 -0.50
C GLU A 278 10.67 6.13 -0.37
N GLU A 279 9.84 6.00 -1.40
CA GLU A 279 8.43 6.38 -1.32
C GLU A 279 7.65 5.56 -0.29
N GLY A 280 7.88 4.24 -0.26
CA GLY A 280 7.28 3.38 0.76
C GLY A 280 7.68 3.78 2.18
N TYR A 281 8.95 4.13 2.38
CA TYR A 281 9.44 4.63 3.66
C TYR A 281 8.78 5.96 4.06
N ARG A 282 8.80 6.95 3.16
CA ARG A 282 8.27 8.30 3.43
C ARG A 282 6.77 8.26 3.76
N SER A 283 5.97 7.60 2.93
CA SER A 283 4.52 7.49 3.16
C SER A 283 4.19 6.75 4.45
N THR A 284 5.00 5.77 4.85
CA THR A 284 4.83 5.08 6.13
C THR A 284 5.17 5.99 7.30
N VAL A 285 6.30 6.70 7.26
CA VAL A 285 6.70 7.65 8.32
C VAL A 285 5.64 8.73 8.53
N GLU A 286 5.06 9.24 7.44
CA GLU A 286 3.96 10.21 7.48
C GLU A 286 2.70 9.60 8.12
N ALA A 287 2.27 8.43 7.66
CA ALA A 287 1.08 7.76 8.19
C ALA A 287 1.22 7.43 9.69
N LEU A 288 2.39 6.95 10.11
CA LEU A 288 2.69 6.60 11.50
C LEU A 288 2.63 7.77 12.49
N ARG A 289 2.54 9.02 12.02
CA ARG A 289 2.25 10.18 12.90
C ARG A 289 0.88 10.06 13.59
N ASN A 290 -0.02 9.27 13.04
CA ASN A 290 -1.38 9.05 13.54
C ASN A 290 -1.52 7.73 14.30
N LEU A 291 -0.40 7.05 14.63
CA LEU A 291 -0.45 5.72 15.24
C LEU A 291 -1.09 5.73 16.62
N ASP A 292 -0.79 6.73 17.47
CA ASP A 292 -1.35 6.80 18.82
C ASP A 292 -2.87 7.01 18.78
N GLU A 293 -3.35 7.90 17.92
CA GLU A 293 -4.78 8.13 17.71
C GLU A 293 -5.49 6.85 17.21
N LEU A 294 -4.90 6.19 16.21
CA LEU A 294 -5.37 4.92 15.68
C LEU A 294 -5.50 3.86 16.77
N LEU A 295 -4.47 3.69 17.61
CA LEU A 295 -4.45 2.64 18.64
C LEU A 295 -5.49 2.87 19.76
N THR A 296 -6.00 4.09 19.89
CA THR A 296 -7.09 4.43 20.82
C THR A 296 -8.48 4.37 20.19
N ALA A 297 -8.58 4.24 18.86
CA ALA A 297 -9.85 4.21 18.15
C ALA A 297 -10.53 2.83 18.26
N GLU A 298 -11.86 2.81 18.33
CA GLU A 298 -12.63 1.56 18.30
C GLU A 298 -12.60 0.87 16.92
N GLY A 299 -12.31 1.62 15.85
CA GLY A 299 -12.27 1.12 14.48
C GLY A 299 -12.03 2.22 13.44
N GLY A 300 -12.28 1.90 12.17
CA GLY A 300 -12.16 2.82 11.05
C GLY A 300 -10.79 2.85 10.37
N ILE A 301 -10.69 3.66 9.32
CA ILE A 301 -9.49 3.78 8.47
C ILE A 301 -8.82 5.13 8.72
N TRP A 302 -7.50 5.10 8.82
CA TRP A 302 -6.60 6.20 9.18
C TRP A 302 -5.47 6.36 8.14
N PRO A 303 -4.84 7.55 8.04
CA PRO A 303 -5.13 8.78 8.78
C PRO A 303 -6.43 9.45 8.32
N ARG A 304 -7.12 10.16 9.22
CA ARG A 304 -8.32 10.93 8.85
C ARG A 304 -7.97 12.41 8.72
N ARG A 305 -8.41 13.05 7.63
CA ARG A 305 -8.21 14.49 7.40
C ARG A 305 -9.52 15.21 7.13
N PRO A 306 -9.69 16.45 7.60
CA PRO A 306 -10.82 17.28 7.24
C PRO A 306 -10.70 17.69 5.77
N VAL A 307 -11.76 17.48 5.00
CA VAL A 307 -11.85 17.90 3.60
C VAL A 307 -13.13 18.67 3.34
N ARG A 308 -13.10 19.50 2.29
CA ARG A 308 -14.28 20.19 1.78
C ARG A 308 -14.52 19.80 0.33
N VAL A 309 -15.71 19.27 0.07
CA VAL A 309 -16.14 18.87 -1.29
C VAL A 309 -16.94 20.01 -1.91
N ARG A 310 -16.57 20.39 -3.13
CA ARG A 310 -17.25 21.39 -3.94
C ARG A 310 -17.68 20.79 -5.27
N VAL A 311 -18.79 21.28 -5.81
CA VAL A 311 -19.26 20.92 -7.15
C VAL A 311 -19.33 22.18 -7.99
N ASP A 312 -18.58 22.20 -9.07
CA ASP A 312 -18.72 23.17 -10.14
C ASP A 312 -20.01 22.88 -10.91
N ARG A 313 -20.99 23.78 -10.77
CA ARG A 313 -22.31 23.61 -11.36
C ARG A 313 -22.31 23.75 -12.88
N GLU A 314 -21.36 24.49 -13.45
CA GLU A 314 -21.24 24.68 -14.90
C GLU A 314 -20.70 23.41 -15.55
N ARG A 315 -19.69 22.80 -14.95
CA ARG A 315 -19.13 21.51 -15.42
C ARG A 315 -20.00 20.30 -15.09
N CYS A 316 -20.85 20.36 -14.06
CA CYS A 316 -21.67 19.22 -13.65
C CYS A 316 -22.73 18.88 -14.71
N THR A 317 -22.70 17.67 -15.28
CA THR A 317 -23.69 17.23 -16.28
C THR A 317 -25.00 16.73 -15.68
N GLY A 318 -25.03 16.46 -14.37
CA GLY A 318 -26.19 15.87 -13.70
C GLY A 318 -26.37 14.36 -13.89
N CYS A 319 -25.33 13.65 -14.33
CA CYS A 319 -25.41 12.20 -14.59
C CYS A 319 -25.69 11.31 -13.36
N GLY A 320 -25.55 11.85 -12.14
CA GLY A 320 -25.86 11.14 -10.90
C GLY A 320 -24.81 10.13 -10.42
N LEU A 321 -23.72 9.90 -11.16
CA LEU A 321 -22.73 8.87 -10.81
C LEU A 321 -22.13 9.07 -9.41
N CYS A 322 -21.80 10.31 -9.03
CA CYS A 322 -21.30 10.61 -7.69
C CYS A 322 -22.31 10.29 -6.57
N ALA A 323 -23.59 10.55 -6.80
CA ALA A 323 -24.67 10.23 -5.86
C ALA A 323 -24.91 8.71 -5.78
N ALA A 324 -24.74 7.98 -6.89
CA ALA A 324 -24.84 6.53 -6.90
C ALA A 324 -23.65 5.85 -6.18
N MET A 325 -22.44 6.36 -6.37
CA MET A 325 -21.22 5.80 -5.78
C MET A 325 -21.02 6.20 -4.31
N ALA A 326 -21.44 7.40 -3.93
CA ALA A 326 -21.31 7.91 -2.58
C ALA A 326 -22.63 8.51 -2.07
N PRO A 327 -23.70 7.70 -1.91
CA PRO A 327 -25.04 8.19 -1.56
C PRO A 327 -25.13 8.82 -0.16
N ARG A 328 -24.14 8.57 0.70
CA ARG A 328 -24.01 9.21 2.02
C ARG A 328 -23.26 10.54 1.99
N THR A 329 -22.68 10.90 0.84
CA THR A 329 -21.82 12.08 0.68
C THR A 329 -22.37 13.04 -0.36
N MET A 330 -23.00 12.53 -1.42
CA MET A 330 -23.43 13.30 -2.58
C MET A 330 -24.92 13.12 -2.84
N GLY A 331 -25.57 14.18 -3.31
CA GLY A 331 -26.98 14.18 -3.75
C GLY A 331 -27.15 14.93 -5.06
N LEU A 332 -28.37 14.88 -5.61
CA LEU A 332 -28.80 15.70 -6.75
C LEU A 332 -29.89 16.66 -6.29
N ASP A 333 -29.77 17.93 -6.66
CA ASP A 333 -30.78 18.95 -6.35
C ASP A 333 -31.96 18.91 -7.33
N GLY A 334 -32.96 19.77 -7.13
CA GLY A 334 -34.14 19.85 -7.99
C GLY A 334 -33.86 20.30 -9.44
N THR A 335 -32.65 20.76 -9.74
CA THR A 335 -32.19 21.09 -11.10
C THR A 335 -31.37 19.96 -11.73
N GLY A 336 -31.23 18.83 -11.03
CA GLY A 336 -30.44 17.68 -11.45
C GLY A 336 -28.93 17.86 -11.28
N LYS A 337 -28.48 18.91 -10.56
CA LYS A 337 -27.04 19.16 -10.34
C LYS A 337 -26.58 18.49 -9.05
N ALA A 338 -25.36 17.97 -9.07
CA ALA A 338 -24.78 17.34 -7.89
C ALA A 338 -24.43 18.36 -6.81
N PHE A 339 -24.56 17.95 -5.55
CA PHE A 339 -24.12 18.71 -4.38
C PHE A 339 -23.61 17.76 -3.29
N ALA A 340 -22.73 18.24 -2.41
CA ALA A 340 -22.29 17.49 -1.24
C ALA A 340 -23.32 17.63 -0.10
N LEU A 341 -23.72 16.53 0.52
CA LEU A 341 -24.68 16.48 1.64
C LEU A 341 -24.12 17.17 2.89
N SER A 342 -22.81 17.06 3.11
CA SER A 342 -22.07 17.85 4.08
C SER A 342 -20.94 18.61 3.38
N ARG A 343 -20.71 19.86 3.77
CA ARG A 343 -19.63 20.68 3.23
C ARG A 343 -18.26 20.31 3.80
N GLU A 344 -18.23 19.76 5.02
CA GLU A 344 -17.00 19.34 5.68
C GLU A 344 -17.14 17.88 6.08
N LEU A 345 -16.14 17.09 5.68
CA LEU A 345 -16.10 15.65 5.87
C LEU A 345 -14.74 15.29 6.46
N SER A 346 -14.71 14.21 7.24
CA SER A 346 -13.46 13.59 7.67
C SER A 346 -13.18 12.43 6.73
N TRP A 347 -12.13 12.49 5.91
CA TRP A 347 -11.76 11.46 4.94
C TRP A 347 -10.53 10.68 5.38
N SER A 348 -10.63 9.37 5.26
CA SER A 348 -9.50 8.46 5.23
C SER A 348 -8.93 8.32 3.81
N PRO A 349 -7.79 7.63 3.61
CA PRO A 349 -7.29 7.37 2.25
C PRO A 349 -8.22 6.48 1.43
N ALA A 350 -9.17 5.76 2.05
CA ALA A 350 -10.17 4.93 1.38
C ALA A 350 -11.41 5.70 0.91
N ASP A 351 -11.54 6.97 1.28
CA ASP A 351 -12.68 7.81 0.92
C ASP A 351 -12.38 8.62 -0.35
N GLY A 352 -13.43 9.15 -0.99
CA GLY A 352 -13.29 10.10 -2.10
C GLY A 352 -13.15 9.48 -3.49
N ASP A 353 -13.22 8.15 -3.60
CA ASP A 353 -13.07 7.43 -4.87
C ASP A 353 -13.99 7.96 -5.97
N PHE A 354 -15.25 8.27 -5.62
CA PHE A 354 -16.27 8.80 -6.53
C PHE A 354 -15.86 10.09 -7.27
N VAL A 355 -14.90 10.86 -6.75
CA VAL A 355 -14.42 12.11 -7.36
C VAL A 355 -13.79 11.83 -8.72
N ARG A 356 -12.96 10.78 -8.82
CA ARG A 356 -12.26 10.43 -10.07
C ARG A 356 -13.21 9.92 -11.16
N HIS A 357 -14.40 9.47 -10.77
CA HIS A 357 -15.43 9.01 -11.71
C HIS A 357 -16.29 10.14 -12.25
N CYS A 358 -16.07 11.40 -11.82
CA CYS A 358 -16.76 12.54 -12.41
C CYS A 358 -16.27 12.75 -13.86
N PRO A 359 -17.11 12.55 -14.89
CA PRO A 359 -16.67 12.57 -16.29
C PRO A 359 -16.20 13.95 -16.77
N THR A 360 -16.57 15.00 -16.05
CA THR A 360 -16.20 16.40 -16.36
C THR A 360 -15.29 17.03 -15.31
N ALA A 361 -14.78 16.24 -14.36
CA ALA A 361 -14.00 16.72 -13.22
C ALA A 361 -14.67 17.90 -12.48
N ALA A 362 -16.00 17.89 -12.39
CA ALA A 362 -16.79 18.93 -11.75
C ALA A 362 -16.75 18.88 -10.21
N ILE A 363 -16.18 17.82 -9.62
CA ILE A 363 -16.09 17.63 -8.18
C ILE A 363 -14.67 17.97 -7.74
N GLU A 364 -14.54 18.90 -6.82
CA GLU A 364 -13.26 19.35 -6.27
C GLU A 364 -13.20 19.07 -4.77
N VAL A 365 -12.01 18.76 -4.27
CA VAL A 365 -11.76 18.44 -2.86
C VAL A 365 -10.63 19.30 -2.34
N ASP A 366 -10.92 20.16 -1.38
CA ASP A 366 -9.94 20.94 -0.64
C ASP A 366 -9.51 20.18 0.63
N ASP A 367 -8.21 19.98 0.83
CA ASP A 367 -7.65 19.56 2.12
C ASP A 367 -7.66 20.76 3.07
N LEU A 368 -8.35 20.64 4.20
CA LEU A 368 -8.47 21.72 5.18
C LEU A 368 -7.29 21.72 6.17
N ALA A 369 -6.55 20.63 6.31
CA ALA A 369 -5.40 20.54 7.20
C ALA A 369 -4.16 21.22 6.59
N SER A 370 -4.02 21.24 5.27
CA SER A 370 -2.90 21.89 4.57
C SER A 370 -2.96 23.42 4.56
N ARG A 371 -4.11 24.01 4.96
CA ARG A 371 -4.31 25.48 5.02
C ARG A 371 -3.91 26.12 6.36
N VAL A 372 -3.41 25.34 7.32
CA VAL A 372 -3.11 25.80 8.71
C VAL A 372 -1.62 26.02 8.97
N LEU A 373 -0.78 26.14 7.94
CA LEU A 373 0.53 26.79 8.12
C LEU A 373 0.34 28.29 7.87
N PRO A 374 0.22 29.14 8.92
CA PRO A 374 0.47 30.55 8.69
C PRO A 374 1.92 30.66 8.21
N ILE A 375 2.08 31.23 7.02
CA ILE A 375 3.32 31.90 6.65
C ILE A 375 3.55 32.88 7.79
N LEU A 376 4.61 32.64 8.57
CA LEU A 376 5.16 33.69 9.42
C LEU A 376 5.68 34.73 8.43
N ASP A 377 4.86 35.73 8.15
CA ASP A 377 5.33 36.97 7.53
C ASP A 377 6.37 37.55 8.49
N ASP A 378 7.63 37.37 8.11
CA ASP A 378 8.77 38.05 8.71
C ASP A 378 8.69 39.52 8.27
N ASP A 379 7.84 40.29 8.95
CA ASP A 379 7.83 41.75 8.86
C ASP A 379 9.11 42.29 9.52
N SER A 380 10.21 42.24 8.78
CA SER A 380 11.38 43.09 9.02
C SER A 380 12.02 43.51 7.69
N ASP A 381 11.28 44.26 6.88
CA ASP A 381 11.85 45.09 5.81
C ASP A 381 11.85 46.56 6.28
N GLU A 382 12.92 46.96 6.97
CA GLU A 382 13.33 48.37 7.00
C GLU A 382 13.85 48.77 5.61
N PRO A 383 13.45 49.93 5.06
CA PRO A 383 13.85 50.32 3.72
C PRO A 383 15.33 50.76 3.69
N VAL A 384 16.13 50.05 2.91
CA VAL A 384 17.52 50.40 2.57
C VAL A 384 17.55 51.69 1.75
N ALA A 385 18.19 52.74 2.28
CA ALA A 385 18.50 53.97 1.55
C ALA A 385 19.76 53.79 0.67
N PRO A 386 19.85 54.45 -0.51
CA PRO A 386 20.93 54.23 -1.46
C PRO A 386 22.22 54.99 -1.08
N ASP A 387 23.36 54.39 -1.44
CA ASP A 387 24.72 54.84 -1.15
C ASP A 387 25.06 56.27 -1.61
N GLY A 388 25.83 56.96 -0.77
CA GLY A 388 26.91 57.84 -1.23
C GLY A 388 26.87 59.31 -0.80
N VAL A 389 27.33 59.62 0.43
CA VAL A 389 28.06 60.87 0.75
C VAL A 389 28.99 60.64 1.97
N VAL A 390 30.28 60.94 1.81
CA VAL A 390 31.35 61.10 2.83
C VAL A 390 31.84 62.56 2.63
N PRO A 391 32.19 63.44 3.63
CA PRO A 391 33.12 63.30 4.80
C PRO A 391 32.65 64.22 6.01
N PRO A 392 33.46 64.74 7.00
CA PRO A 392 34.91 64.68 7.29
C PRO A 392 35.33 64.38 8.77
N PRO A 393 36.66 64.34 9.07
CA PRO A 393 37.21 63.73 10.29
C PRO A 393 37.64 64.72 11.39
N ASP A 394 38.05 64.12 12.52
CA ASP A 394 38.78 64.65 13.69
C ASP A 394 37.99 65.34 14.82
N ALA A 395 38.05 64.78 16.03
CA ALA A 395 39.06 65.18 17.04
C ALA A 395 38.64 64.81 18.50
N LEU A 396 39.60 64.21 19.24
CA LEU A 396 39.87 64.36 20.69
C LEU A 396 38.89 63.70 21.70
N ARG A 397 39.36 62.67 22.46
CA ARG A 397 39.83 62.70 23.88
C ARG A 397 38.67 62.93 24.89
N THR A 398 38.51 62.26 26.04
CA THR A 398 39.44 61.79 27.09
C THR A 398 38.65 61.02 28.16
N ASP A 399 39.34 60.12 28.88
CA ASP A 399 39.20 59.73 30.30
C ASP A 399 37.85 59.19 30.84
N GLY A 400 37.77 58.23 31.77
CA GLY A 400 38.75 57.61 32.64
C GLY A 400 38.04 56.69 33.65
N ALA A 401 38.80 55.68 34.08
CA ALA A 401 38.66 54.65 35.09
C ALA A 401 37.62 54.73 36.26
N ALA A 402 37.35 53.49 36.76
CA ALA A 402 37.27 53.08 38.18
C ALA A 402 35.95 53.34 38.97
N LEU A 403 35.47 52.51 39.91
CA LEU A 403 35.78 51.17 40.45
C LEU A 403 34.70 50.83 41.53
N VAL A 404 34.65 49.57 41.98
CA VAL A 404 34.10 49.05 43.28
C VAL A 404 32.62 48.63 43.31
N ARG A 405 32.25 47.33 43.19
CA ARG A 405 32.31 46.17 44.13
C ARG A 405 31.59 46.30 45.49
N ARG A 406 30.64 45.40 45.72
CA ARG A 406 30.35 44.55 46.92
C ARG A 406 28.82 44.35 46.96
N ARG A 407 28.26 43.16 47.20
CA ARG A 407 28.80 41.91 47.76
C ARG A 407 28.01 40.73 47.23
#